data_AF-A0A533ZDV0-F1
#
_entry.id   AF-A0A533ZDV0-F1
#
_cell.length_a   1.000
_cell.length_b   1.000
_cell.length_c   1.000
_cell.angle_alpha   90.00
_cell.angle_beta   90.00
_cell.angle_gamma   90.00
#
_symmetry.space_group_name_H-M   'P 1'
#
loop_
_entity.id
_entity.type
_entity.pdbx_description
1 polymer ?
#
loop_
_entity_poly.entity_id
_entity_poly.type
_entity_poly.pdbx_seq_one_letter_code
_entity_poly.pdbx_strand_id
1 'polypeptide(L)'
;MKVSLLFPPTWHPSQPYLSLPSLTGFLAQAGIKNVTQRDLGIELLDTVLTQQYGEEVYARLVEKAKKLERERTGETGPSSAEHYTRVVEALDRFPYLIDRIEPAKHSLRGEEFYELDRYREGLFLIDKWLELVSTLYFPTRMTVVDNQFSSYSIYSSKDIAKAIRDEEQNPYIELIRAHILPSILAEQPDLVGVSITATSQIIPGLTLCRLIKETSPTVHLTIGGSIFTRLVDNLRRCASLFDLTDDFIVFEGETALLELINQLDGK
;
A
#
# COMPACT_ATOMS: atom_id res chain seq x y z
N MET A 1 2.17 21.58 -16.18
CA MET A 1 2.30 20.26 -15.55
C MET A 1 1.18 19.97 -14.54
N LYS A 2 0.65 18.75 -14.54
CA LYS A 2 -0.20 18.15 -13.52
C LYS A 2 0.62 17.16 -12.69
N VAL A 3 0.70 17.39 -11.39
CA VAL A 3 1.51 16.59 -10.45
C VAL A 3 0.58 15.82 -9.53
N SER A 4 0.83 14.52 -9.34
CA SER A 4 0.13 13.70 -8.35
C SER A 4 1.13 13.17 -7.33
N LEU A 5 0.95 13.55 -6.07
CA LEU A 5 1.78 13.12 -4.95
C LEU A 5 1.05 12.02 -4.17
N LEU A 6 1.68 10.86 -4.07
CA LEU A 6 1.09 9.64 -3.55
C LEU A 6 1.84 9.16 -2.31
N PHE A 7 1.09 8.85 -1.25
CA PHE A 7 1.59 8.18 -0.06
C PHE A 7 1.07 6.73 -0.05
N PRO A 8 1.93 5.71 -0.24
CA PRO A 8 1.50 4.34 -0.39
C PRO A 8 1.11 3.67 0.94
N PRO A 9 0.28 2.61 0.90
CA PRO A 9 0.02 1.79 2.09
C PRO A 9 1.28 1.03 2.54
N THR A 10 1.35 0.47 3.74
CA THR A 10 0.46 0.75 4.89
C THR A 10 1.07 1.85 5.77
N TRP A 11 0.23 2.53 6.53
CA TRP A 11 0.64 3.51 7.53
C TRP A 11 -0.43 3.61 8.62
N HIS A 12 -0.04 4.02 9.83
CA HIS A 12 -0.97 4.16 10.94
C HIS A 12 -2.06 5.19 10.60
N PRO A 13 -3.35 4.85 10.55
CA PRO A 13 -4.40 5.71 10.01
C PRO A 13 -4.68 6.96 10.85
N SER A 14 -4.34 6.96 12.14
CA SER A 14 -4.41 8.15 13.00
C SER A 14 -3.18 9.06 12.97
N GLN A 15 -2.14 8.73 12.20
CA GLN A 15 -0.91 9.51 12.12
C GLN A 15 -0.79 10.16 10.73
N PRO A 16 -1.22 11.41 10.54
CA PRO A 16 -1.18 12.04 9.22
C PRO A 16 0.26 12.24 8.74
N TYR A 17 0.51 11.94 7.47
CA TYR A 17 1.81 12.15 6.83
C TYR A 17 1.96 13.58 6.32
N LEU A 18 2.80 14.38 6.99
CA LEU A 18 2.88 15.83 6.77
C LEU A 18 3.70 16.26 5.55
N SER A 19 4.53 15.39 4.97
CA SER A 19 5.44 15.82 3.90
C SER A 19 4.71 16.14 2.60
N LEU A 20 3.64 15.41 2.22
CA LEU A 20 2.90 15.75 0.99
C LEU A 20 2.21 17.12 1.08
N PRO A 21 1.55 17.50 2.19
CA PRO A 21 1.08 18.86 2.39
C PRO A 21 2.19 19.90 2.34
N SER A 22 3.35 19.62 2.95
CA SER A 22 4.52 20.53 2.93
C SER A 22 5.01 20.78 1.50
N LEU A 23 5.26 19.71 0.74
CA LEU A 23 5.69 19.78 -0.66
C LEU A 23 4.66 20.52 -1.50
N THR A 24 3.37 20.26 -1.30
CA THR A 24 2.31 20.95 -2.04
C THR A 24 2.26 22.44 -1.74
N GLY A 25 2.41 22.84 -0.47
CA GLY A 25 2.50 24.24 -0.07
C GLY A 25 3.70 24.95 -0.71
N PHE A 26 4.87 24.31 -0.69
CA PHE A 26 6.08 24.82 -1.33
C PHE A 26 5.92 24.99 -2.84
N LEU A 27 5.42 23.96 -3.53
CA LEU A 27 5.15 23.99 -4.98
C LEU A 27 4.13 25.08 -5.36
N ALA A 28 3.08 25.24 -4.55
CA ALA A 28 2.08 26.29 -4.76
C ALA A 28 2.70 27.70 -4.65
N GLN A 29 3.57 27.92 -3.65
CA GLN A 29 4.31 29.18 -3.50
C GLN A 29 5.22 29.46 -4.72
N ALA A 30 5.81 28.40 -5.30
CA ALA A 30 6.62 28.48 -6.52
C ALA A 30 5.81 28.61 -7.82
N GLY A 31 4.47 28.65 -7.74
CA GLY A 31 3.58 28.85 -8.89
C GLY A 31 3.06 27.56 -9.54
N ILE A 32 3.39 26.38 -9.02
CA ILE A 32 2.85 25.10 -9.48
C ILE A 32 1.50 24.84 -8.80
N LYS A 33 0.40 25.05 -9.54
CA LYS A 33 -0.97 25.04 -8.97
C LYS A 33 -1.73 23.73 -9.13
N ASN A 34 -1.34 22.88 -10.07
CA ASN A 34 -2.05 21.64 -10.39
C ASN A 34 -1.37 20.45 -9.71
N VAL A 35 -1.47 20.40 -8.38
CA VAL A 35 -0.89 19.35 -7.53
C VAL A 35 -2.02 18.64 -6.79
N THR A 36 -2.16 17.33 -6.97
CA THR A 36 -3.05 16.47 -6.19
C THR A 36 -2.26 15.69 -5.15
N GLN A 37 -2.85 15.48 -3.98
CA GLN A 37 -2.27 14.68 -2.89
C GLN A 37 -3.21 13.53 -2.58
N ARG A 38 -2.66 12.33 -2.40
CA ARG A 38 -3.44 11.13 -2.11
C ARG A 38 -2.76 10.28 -1.05
N ASP A 39 -3.50 9.98 0.01
CA ASP A 39 -3.11 8.99 1.01
C ASP A 39 -3.74 7.65 0.62
N LEU A 40 -2.96 6.84 -0.10
CA LEU A 40 -3.42 5.55 -0.60
C LEU A 40 -3.55 4.52 0.53
N GLY A 41 -2.96 4.77 1.70
CA GLY A 41 -3.20 4.00 2.90
C GLY A 41 -4.64 4.15 3.37
N ILE A 42 -5.10 5.40 3.50
CA ILE A 42 -6.49 5.70 3.88
C ILE A 42 -7.48 5.26 2.81
N GLU A 43 -7.20 5.51 1.53
CA GLU A 43 -8.11 5.10 0.44
C GLU A 43 -8.29 3.57 0.38
N LEU A 44 -7.21 2.81 0.60
CA LEU A 44 -7.27 1.35 0.67
C LEU A 44 -8.10 0.91 1.88
N LEU A 45 -7.86 1.48 3.06
CA LEU A 45 -8.68 1.20 4.25
C LEU A 45 -10.15 1.55 4.01
N ASP A 46 -10.44 2.65 3.33
CA ASP A 46 -11.81 3.03 3.03
C ASP A 46 -12.53 2.00 2.15
N THR A 47 -11.79 1.31 1.28
CA THR A 47 -12.27 0.22 0.45
C THR A 47 -12.46 -1.08 1.24
N VAL A 48 -11.43 -1.52 1.96
CA VAL A 48 -11.40 -2.87 2.55
C VAL A 48 -12.17 -2.98 3.86
N LEU A 49 -12.40 -1.87 4.58
CA LEU A 49 -13.12 -1.84 5.85
C LEU A 49 -14.62 -1.66 5.64
N THR A 50 -15.22 -2.51 4.82
CA THR A 50 -16.65 -2.48 4.48
C THR A 50 -17.25 -3.87 4.55
N GLN A 51 -18.56 -3.94 4.80
CA GLN A 51 -19.28 -5.22 4.79
C GLN A 51 -19.24 -5.86 3.40
N GLN A 52 -19.46 -5.07 2.35
CA GLN A 52 -19.41 -5.52 0.97
C GLN A 52 -18.09 -6.22 0.64
N TYR A 53 -16.95 -5.58 0.92
CA TYR A 53 -15.64 -6.19 0.67
C TYR A 53 -15.44 -7.46 1.53
N GLY A 54 -15.96 -7.45 2.76
CA GLY A 54 -15.96 -8.61 3.64
C GLY A 54 -16.67 -9.83 3.06
N GLU A 55 -17.87 -9.64 2.50
CA GLU A 55 -18.65 -10.72 1.87
C GLU A 55 -17.91 -11.33 0.67
N GLU A 56 -17.26 -10.50 -0.15
CA GLU A 56 -16.42 -10.95 -1.26
C GLU A 56 -15.22 -11.78 -0.77
N VAL A 57 -14.54 -11.31 0.28
CA VAL A 57 -13.43 -12.04 0.93
C VAL A 57 -13.91 -13.36 1.52
N TYR A 58 -15.06 -13.39 2.18
CA TYR A 58 -15.64 -14.61 2.75
C TYR A 58 -15.90 -15.67 1.68
N ALA A 59 -16.54 -15.29 0.57
CA ALA A 59 -16.77 -16.20 -0.56
C ALA A 59 -15.45 -16.79 -1.09
N ARG A 60 -14.42 -15.97 -1.23
CA ARG A 60 -13.08 -16.42 -1.64
C ARG A 60 -12.42 -17.34 -0.62
N LEU A 61 -12.56 -17.06 0.69
CA LEU A 61 -12.02 -17.90 1.76
C LEU A 61 -12.70 -19.28 1.78
N VAL A 62 -14.01 -19.36 1.56
CA VAL A 62 -14.74 -20.64 1.46
C VAL A 62 -14.21 -21.48 0.30
N GLU A 63 -14.02 -20.89 -0.88
CA GLU A 63 -13.46 -21.60 -2.04
C GLU A 63 -11.99 -21.98 -1.81
N LYS A 64 -11.20 -21.10 -1.18
CA LYS A 64 -9.82 -21.40 -0.80
C LYS A 64 -9.74 -22.57 0.18
N ALA A 65 -10.63 -22.64 1.17
CA ALA A 65 -10.71 -23.74 2.13
C ALA A 65 -10.95 -25.08 1.43
N LYS A 66 -11.96 -25.15 0.55
CA LYS A 66 -12.29 -26.35 -0.23
C LYS A 66 -11.11 -26.81 -1.10
N LYS A 67 -10.40 -25.85 -1.71
CA LYS A 67 -9.20 -26.15 -2.52
C LYS A 67 -8.09 -26.74 -1.66
N LEU A 68 -7.75 -26.08 -0.55
CA LEU A 68 -6.69 -26.53 0.37
C LEU A 68 -7.01 -27.86 1.06
N GLU A 69 -8.28 -28.13 1.35
CA GLU A 69 -8.71 -29.43 1.89
C GLU A 69 -8.36 -30.60 0.95
N ARG A 70 -8.36 -30.36 -0.37
CA ARG A 70 -8.07 -31.37 -1.39
C ARG A 70 -6.62 -31.39 -1.84
N GLU A 71 -6.01 -30.21 -1.93
CA GLU A 71 -4.77 -30.00 -2.69
C GLU A 71 -3.61 -29.51 -1.83
N ARG A 72 -3.77 -29.33 -0.51
CA ARG A 72 -2.68 -28.80 0.33
C ARG A 72 -1.40 -29.63 0.23
N THR A 73 -0.27 -28.96 0.20
CA THR A 73 1.07 -29.56 0.09
C THR A 73 2.02 -28.98 1.12
N GLY A 74 2.71 -29.85 1.86
CA GLY A 74 3.67 -29.44 2.88
C GLY A 74 3.01 -28.85 4.14
N GLU A 75 3.86 -28.52 5.11
CA GLU A 75 3.41 -28.08 6.43
C GLU A 75 3.26 -26.56 6.54
N THR A 76 4.16 -25.79 5.92
CA THR A 76 4.21 -24.32 6.02
C THR A 76 4.26 -23.64 4.65
N GLY A 77 3.90 -22.34 4.61
CA GLY A 77 3.92 -21.53 3.38
C GLY A 77 2.62 -21.58 2.55
N PRO A 78 2.62 -21.02 1.32
CA PRO A 78 1.45 -21.03 0.45
C PRO A 78 0.97 -22.46 0.19
N SER A 79 -0.34 -22.63 0.06
CA SER A 79 -1.00 -23.93 -0.15
C SER A 79 -0.68 -25.04 0.86
N SER A 80 -0.20 -24.73 2.07
CA SER A 80 0.19 -25.71 3.10
C SER A 80 -0.92 -26.08 4.10
N ALA A 81 -0.63 -27.03 4.99
CA ALA A 81 -1.48 -27.35 6.15
C ALA A 81 -1.66 -26.16 7.12
N GLU A 82 -0.62 -25.35 7.33
CA GLU A 82 -0.74 -24.11 8.10
C GLU A 82 -1.71 -23.13 7.42
N HIS A 83 -1.57 -22.92 6.11
CA HIS A 83 -2.47 -22.04 5.35
C HIS A 83 -3.93 -22.48 5.49
N TYR A 84 -4.21 -23.79 5.35
CA TYR A 84 -5.55 -24.32 5.56
C TYR A 84 -6.10 -23.99 6.95
N THR A 85 -5.28 -24.19 7.99
CA THR A 85 -5.66 -23.88 9.37
C THR A 85 -6.01 -22.41 9.53
N ARG A 86 -5.20 -21.49 8.97
CA ARG A 86 -5.48 -20.05 9.01
C ARG A 86 -6.77 -19.68 8.29
N VAL A 87 -7.06 -20.30 7.15
CA VAL A 87 -8.31 -20.06 6.41
C VAL A 87 -9.52 -20.52 7.23
N VAL A 88 -9.44 -21.68 7.89
CA VAL A 88 -10.52 -22.16 8.76
C VAL A 88 -10.72 -21.24 9.96
N GLU A 89 -9.65 -20.80 10.62
CA GLU A 89 -9.72 -19.80 11.71
C GLU A 89 -10.31 -18.47 11.25
N ALA A 90 -9.95 -18.01 10.04
CA ALA A 90 -10.48 -16.80 9.44
C ALA A 90 -12.00 -16.91 9.19
N LEU A 91 -12.46 -18.05 8.66
CA LEU A 91 -13.88 -18.32 8.44
C LEU A 91 -14.68 -18.38 9.76
N ASP A 92 -14.12 -18.96 10.82
CA ASP A 92 -14.76 -19.00 12.15
C ASP A 92 -14.88 -17.60 12.78
N ARG A 93 -13.86 -16.75 12.59
CA ARG A 93 -13.85 -15.37 13.12
C ARG A 93 -14.70 -14.40 12.30
N PHE A 94 -14.98 -14.71 11.03
CA PHE A 94 -15.66 -13.79 10.10
C PHE A 94 -17.00 -13.26 10.62
N PRO A 95 -17.95 -14.09 11.13
CA PRO A 95 -19.25 -13.61 11.60
C PRO A 95 -19.14 -12.63 12.76
N TYR A 96 -18.09 -12.71 13.58
CA TYR A 96 -17.86 -11.74 14.64
C TYR A 96 -17.39 -10.39 14.08
N LEU A 97 -16.55 -10.40 13.04
CA LEU A 97 -15.92 -9.19 12.53
C LEU A 97 -16.79 -8.40 11.54
N ILE A 98 -17.57 -9.08 10.70
CA ILE A 98 -18.36 -8.46 9.62
C ILE A 98 -19.31 -7.36 10.12
N ASP A 99 -20.00 -7.60 11.23
CA ASP A 99 -20.95 -6.62 11.80
C ASP A 99 -20.26 -5.51 12.60
N ARG A 100 -18.95 -5.64 12.86
CA ARG A 100 -18.18 -4.73 13.74
C ARG A 100 -17.21 -3.83 12.99
N ILE A 101 -16.83 -4.18 11.76
CA ILE A 101 -15.77 -3.45 11.05
C ILE A 101 -16.18 -2.04 10.64
N GLU A 102 -17.39 -1.86 10.12
CA GLU A 102 -17.89 -0.53 9.74
C GLU A 102 -18.17 0.36 10.95
N PRO A 103 -18.80 -0.13 12.04
CA PRO A 103 -18.88 0.63 13.29
C PRO A 103 -17.50 1.06 13.83
N ALA A 104 -16.51 0.15 13.81
CA ALA A 104 -15.15 0.47 14.22
C ALA A 104 -14.52 1.58 13.36
N LYS A 105 -14.67 1.50 12.03
CA LYS A 105 -14.25 2.54 11.10
C LYS A 105 -14.96 3.87 11.37
N HIS A 106 -16.28 3.85 11.60
CA HIS A 106 -17.06 5.05 11.88
C HIS A 106 -16.62 5.73 13.19
N SER A 107 -16.41 4.94 14.24
CA SER A 107 -15.93 5.41 15.54
C SER A 107 -14.62 6.18 15.42
N LEU A 108 -13.66 5.65 14.65
CA LEU A 108 -12.37 6.30 14.39
C LEU A 108 -12.44 7.57 13.52
N ARG A 109 -13.55 7.79 12.81
CA ARG A 109 -13.79 9.01 12.00
C ARG A 109 -14.70 10.02 12.69
N GLY A 110 -15.25 9.69 13.86
CA GLY A 110 -16.16 10.53 14.63
C GLY A 110 -15.52 11.02 15.94
N GLU A 111 -16.36 11.62 16.80
CA GLU A 111 -15.93 12.13 18.11
C GLU A 111 -15.42 11.03 19.06
N GLU A 112 -15.92 9.80 18.90
CA GLU A 112 -15.48 8.63 19.67
C GLU A 112 -13.98 8.31 19.48
N PHE A 113 -13.35 8.82 18.41
CA PHE A 113 -11.90 8.76 18.22
C PHE A 113 -11.11 9.27 19.44
N TYR A 114 -11.63 10.28 20.13
CA TYR A 114 -10.97 10.88 21.29
C TYR A 114 -11.17 10.07 22.58
N GLU A 115 -12.04 9.05 22.57
CA GLU A 115 -12.21 8.11 23.68
C GLU A 115 -11.18 6.99 23.55
N LEU A 116 -10.22 6.93 24.49
CA LEU A 116 -9.07 6.02 24.40
C LEU A 116 -9.46 4.55 24.24
N ASP A 117 -10.52 4.10 24.92
CA ASP A 117 -10.97 2.72 24.85
C ASP A 117 -11.62 2.40 23.49
N ARG A 118 -12.41 3.33 22.94
CA ARG A 118 -13.00 3.20 21.59
C ARG A 118 -11.96 3.23 20.50
N TYR A 119 -10.99 4.14 20.61
CA TYR A 119 -9.84 4.20 19.73
C TYR A 119 -9.08 2.87 19.68
N ARG A 120 -8.77 2.30 20.85
CA ARG A 120 -8.06 1.02 20.95
C ARG A 120 -8.87 -0.15 20.41
N GLU A 121 -10.16 -0.21 20.75
CA GLU A 121 -11.10 -1.23 20.26
C GLU A 121 -11.20 -1.18 18.72
N GLY A 122 -11.38 0.02 18.16
CA GLY A 122 -11.48 0.23 16.72
C GLY A 122 -10.23 -0.22 15.98
N LEU A 123 -9.04 0.19 16.43
CA LEU A 123 -7.79 -0.25 15.81
C LEU A 123 -7.55 -1.75 15.94
N PHE A 124 -7.91 -2.35 17.08
CA PHE A 124 -7.81 -3.80 17.27
C PHE A 124 -8.72 -4.55 16.29
N LEU A 125 -9.96 -4.11 16.11
CA LEU A 125 -10.89 -4.71 15.15
C LEU A 125 -10.38 -4.58 13.71
N ILE A 126 -9.84 -3.41 13.33
CA ILE A 126 -9.23 -3.21 12.01
C ILE A 126 -8.03 -4.14 11.83
N ASP A 127 -7.16 -4.27 12.83
CA ASP A 127 -6.01 -5.19 12.75
C ASP A 127 -6.45 -6.63 12.52
N LYS A 128 -7.49 -7.07 13.27
CA LYS A 128 -8.07 -8.41 13.14
C LYS A 128 -8.78 -8.63 11.81
N TRP A 129 -9.34 -7.58 11.23
CA TRP A 129 -9.92 -7.60 9.90
C TRP A 129 -8.85 -7.74 8.82
N LEU A 130 -7.79 -6.93 8.88
CA LEU A 130 -6.68 -7.00 7.91
C LEU A 130 -5.96 -8.35 7.96
N GLU A 131 -5.79 -8.94 9.16
CA GLU A 131 -5.34 -10.33 9.31
C GLU A 131 -6.23 -11.32 8.55
N LEU A 132 -7.55 -11.22 8.72
CA LEU A 132 -8.52 -12.08 8.06
C LEU A 132 -8.42 -11.93 6.53
N VAL A 133 -8.42 -10.70 6.02
CA VAL A 133 -8.31 -10.41 4.58
C VAL A 133 -7.00 -10.97 4.01
N SER A 134 -5.88 -10.71 4.69
CA SER A 134 -4.55 -11.15 4.23
C SER A 134 -4.36 -12.67 4.22
N THR A 135 -5.25 -13.44 4.86
CA THR A 135 -5.22 -14.91 4.84
C THR A 135 -5.41 -15.47 3.42
N LEU A 136 -6.07 -14.74 2.51
CA LEU A 136 -6.14 -15.11 1.09
C LEU A 136 -4.76 -15.16 0.40
N TYR A 137 -3.80 -14.40 0.93
CA TYR A 137 -2.45 -14.17 0.40
C TYR A 137 -1.36 -14.76 1.32
N PHE A 138 -1.71 -15.76 2.13
CA PHE A 138 -0.80 -16.40 3.07
C PHE A 138 0.52 -16.85 2.39
N PRO A 139 1.69 -16.63 3.03
CA PRO A 139 1.91 -16.23 4.41
C PRO A 139 1.98 -14.71 4.66
N THR A 140 1.58 -13.88 3.70
CA THR A 140 1.55 -12.43 3.90
C THR A 140 0.51 -12.06 4.94
N ARG A 141 0.90 -11.19 5.88
CA ARG A 141 -0.02 -10.62 6.89
C ARG A 141 -0.05 -9.11 6.78
N MET A 142 -1.25 -8.56 6.65
CA MET A 142 -1.49 -7.13 6.72
C MET A 142 -1.91 -6.74 8.14
N THR A 143 -1.41 -5.62 8.62
CA THR A 143 -1.79 -5.02 9.90
C THR A 143 -2.03 -3.53 9.70
N VAL A 144 -2.54 -2.87 10.73
CA VAL A 144 -2.78 -1.41 10.69
C VAL A 144 -1.50 -0.61 10.43
N VAL A 145 -0.35 -1.09 10.89
CA VAL A 145 0.90 -0.32 10.93
C VAL A 145 2.04 -0.94 10.11
N ASP A 146 1.93 -2.21 9.77
CA ASP A 146 3.00 -2.99 9.14
C ASP A 146 2.46 -4.07 8.18
N ASN A 147 3.34 -4.56 7.31
CA ASN A 147 3.08 -5.67 6.41
C ASN A 147 4.19 -6.71 6.52
N GLN A 148 3.79 -7.95 6.80
CA GLN A 148 4.73 -9.05 6.96
C GLN A 148 4.70 -9.93 5.72
N PHE A 149 5.68 -9.73 4.84
CA PHE A 149 5.91 -10.57 3.68
C PHE A 149 6.90 -11.70 4.04
N SER A 150 6.44 -12.69 4.83
CA SER A 150 7.31 -13.69 5.47
C SER A 150 8.20 -14.50 4.52
N SER A 151 7.83 -14.61 3.25
CA SER A 151 8.61 -15.29 2.21
C SER A 151 9.69 -14.43 1.55
N TYR A 152 9.75 -13.13 1.87
CA TYR A 152 10.60 -12.15 1.20
C TYR A 152 11.36 -11.27 2.19
N SER A 153 12.67 -11.11 1.98
CA SER A 153 13.43 -10.13 2.74
C SER A 153 13.33 -8.75 2.10
N ILE A 154 12.83 -7.77 2.86
CA ILE A 154 12.85 -6.34 2.47
C ILE A 154 14.27 -5.76 2.36
N TYR A 155 15.29 -6.51 2.78
CA TYR A 155 16.70 -6.12 2.66
C TYR A 155 17.39 -6.75 1.43
N SER A 156 16.65 -7.52 0.63
CA SER A 156 17.13 -8.16 -0.59
C SER A 156 16.41 -7.57 -1.81
N SER A 157 17.14 -6.86 -2.68
CA SER A 157 16.56 -6.32 -3.92
C SER A 157 15.99 -7.41 -4.83
N LYS A 158 16.58 -8.62 -4.81
CA LYS A 158 16.07 -9.78 -5.54
C LYS A 158 14.72 -10.26 -4.99
N ASP A 159 14.56 -10.25 -3.67
CA ASP A 159 13.29 -10.67 -3.05
C ASP A 159 12.22 -9.61 -3.24
N ILE A 160 12.56 -8.32 -3.11
CA ILE A 160 11.65 -7.22 -3.44
C ILE A 160 11.15 -7.34 -4.88
N ALA A 161 12.06 -7.56 -5.84
CA ALA A 161 11.70 -7.71 -7.25
C ALA A 161 10.74 -8.89 -7.52
N LYS A 162 10.83 -9.97 -6.73
CA LYS A 162 9.88 -11.09 -6.75
C LYS A 162 8.56 -10.70 -6.09
N ALA A 163 8.60 -10.14 -4.88
CA ALA A 163 7.43 -9.81 -4.08
C ALA A 163 6.48 -8.83 -4.81
N ILE A 164 7.01 -7.81 -5.49
CA ILE A 164 6.17 -6.85 -6.22
C ILE A 164 5.45 -7.47 -7.43
N ARG A 165 5.82 -8.68 -7.85
CA ARG A 165 5.25 -9.44 -8.97
C ARG A 165 4.52 -10.72 -8.54
N ASP A 166 4.53 -11.06 -7.25
CA ASP A 166 3.87 -12.27 -6.76
C ASP A 166 2.37 -12.02 -6.52
N GLU A 167 1.54 -12.37 -7.50
CA GLU A 167 0.07 -12.26 -7.42
C GLU A 167 -0.53 -13.22 -6.36
N GLU A 168 0.18 -14.24 -5.89
CA GLU A 168 -0.32 -15.16 -4.85
C GLU A 168 -0.16 -14.56 -3.45
N GLN A 169 0.97 -13.90 -3.18
CA GLN A 169 1.30 -13.42 -1.84
C GLN A 169 1.21 -11.90 -1.67
N ASN A 170 1.16 -11.11 -2.74
CA ASN A 170 1.10 -9.66 -2.65
C ASN A 170 -0.31 -9.12 -2.87
N PRO A 171 -1.07 -8.84 -1.79
CA PRO A 171 -2.44 -8.32 -1.89
C PRO A 171 -2.52 -6.98 -2.61
N TYR A 172 -1.45 -6.18 -2.53
CA TYR A 172 -1.43 -4.84 -3.09
C TYR A 172 -1.48 -4.84 -4.62
N ILE A 173 -1.10 -5.94 -5.29
CA ILE A 173 -1.22 -6.00 -6.75
C ILE A 173 -2.69 -5.92 -7.16
N GLU A 174 -3.52 -6.78 -6.58
CA GLU A 174 -4.97 -6.82 -6.85
C GLU A 174 -5.64 -5.53 -6.36
N LEU A 175 -5.38 -5.14 -5.10
CA LEU A 175 -6.01 -3.98 -4.47
C LEU A 175 -5.70 -2.67 -5.21
N ILE A 176 -4.45 -2.44 -5.59
CA ILE A 176 -4.06 -1.23 -6.32
C ILE A 176 -4.67 -1.24 -7.72
N ARG A 177 -4.57 -2.37 -8.43
CA ARG A 177 -5.10 -2.50 -9.80
C ARG A 177 -6.61 -2.26 -9.85
N ALA A 178 -7.36 -2.80 -8.90
CA ALA A 178 -8.82 -2.71 -8.89
C ALA A 178 -9.33 -1.36 -8.38
N HIS A 179 -8.73 -0.81 -7.31
CA HIS A 179 -9.36 0.28 -6.55
C HIS A 179 -8.61 1.62 -6.60
N ILE A 180 -7.31 1.61 -6.89
CA ILE A 180 -6.47 2.83 -6.81
C ILE A 180 -6.07 3.31 -8.19
N LEU A 181 -5.42 2.45 -8.97
CA LEU A 181 -4.78 2.77 -10.24
C LEU A 181 -5.73 3.44 -11.25
N PRO A 182 -6.98 2.98 -11.46
CA PRO A 182 -7.87 3.59 -12.45
C PRO A 182 -8.10 5.08 -12.20
N SER A 183 -8.28 5.47 -10.94
CA SER A 183 -8.52 6.86 -10.56
C SER A 183 -7.27 7.74 -10.73
N ILE A 184 -6.07 7.21 -10.43
CA ILE A 184 -4.80 7.93 -10.67
C ILE A 184 -4.63 8.22 -12.16
N LEU A 185 -4.90 7.23 -13.02
CA LEU A 185 -4.72 7.38 -14.46
C LEU A 185 -5.80 8.25 -15.11
N ALA A 186 -7.04 8.22 -14.58
CA ALA A 186 -8.12 9.10 -15.01
C ALA A 186 -7.77 10.59 -14.82
N GLU A 187 -6.92 10.90 -13.84
CA GLU A 187 -6.41 12.25 -13.64
C GLU A 187 -5.42 12.69 -14.74
N GLN A 188 -4.83 11.77 -15.51
CA GLN A 188 -3.79 12.06 -16.51
C GLN A 188 -2.65 12.95 -15.94
N PRO A 189 -1.96 12.51 -14.87
CA PRO A 189 -0.81 13.24 -14.35
C PRO A 189 0.33 13.24 -15.37
N ASP A 190 1.07 14.36 -15.43
CA ASP A 190 2.34 14.44 -16.16
C ASP A 190 3.49 13.88 -15.30
N LEU A 191 3.41 14.11 -13.98
CA LEU A 191 4.38 13.68 -12.98
C LEU A 191 3.66 12.98 -11.82
N VAL A 192 4.15 11.81 -11.43
CA VAL A 192 3.74 11.09 -10.22
C VAL A 192 4.91 11.00 -9.25
N GLY A 193 4.76 11.55 -8.05
CA GLY A 193 5.72 11.41 -6.96
C GLY A 193 5.21 10.42 -5.91
N VAL A 194 5.95 9.35 -5.64
CA VAL A 194 5.61 8.36 -4.61
C VAL A 194 6.55 8.50 -3.42
N SER A 195 6.01 8.84 -2.24
CA SER A 195 6.81 9.02 -1.03
C SER A 195 6.82 7.76 -0.16
N ILE A 196 7.94 7.04 -0.13
CA ILE A 196 8.13 5.83 0.67
C ILE A 196 9.03 6.15 1.86
N THR A 197 8.48 6.07 3.07
CA THR A 197 9.18 6.55 4.28
C THR A 197 9.50 5.45 5.28
N ALA A 198 8.67 4.41 5.32
CA ALA A 198 8.84 3.24 6.17
C ALA A 198 9.18 1.98 5.37
N THR A 199 9.79 1.01 6.06
CA THR A 199 10.09 -0.31 5.50
C THR A 199 8.84 -1.08 5.09
N SER A 200 7.75 -0.92 5.85
CA SER A 200 6.44 -1.51 5.59
C SER A 200 5.80 -1.04 4.28
N GLN A 201 6.25 0.10 3.76
CA GLN A 201 5.80 0.72 2.52
C GLN A 201 6.62 0.30 1.28
N ILE A 202 7.77 -0.36 1.44
CA ILE A 202 8.67 -0.68 0.32
C ILE A 202 7.96 -1.54 -0.73
N ILE A 203 7.43 -2.70 -0.32
CA ILE A 203 6.76 -3.62 -1.25
C ILE A 203 5.49 -3.00 -1.86
N PRO A 204 4.51 -2.51 -1.08
CA PRO A 204 3.32 -1.85 -1.65
C PRO A 204 3.65 -0.63 -2.51
N GLY A 205 4.59 0.24 -2.08
CA GLY A 205 5.00 1.42 -2.83
C GLY A 205 5.69 1.08 -4.14
N LEU A 206 6.61 0.12 -4.15
CA LEU A 206 7.24 -0.33 -5.40
C LEU A 206 6.28 -1.14 -6.29
N THR A 207 5.29 -1.82 -5.70
CA THR A 207 4.18 -2.44 -6.44
C THR A 207 3.35 -1.38 -7.17
N LEU A 208 3.02 -0.28 -6.49
CA LEU A 208 2.33 0.87 -7.10
C LEU A 208 3.14 1.43 -8.27
N CYS A 209 4.42 1.73 -8.07
CA CYS A 209 5.27 2.31 -9.12
C CYS A 209 5.34 1.41 -10.36
N ARG A 210 5.52 0.09 -10.13
CA ARG A 210 5.48 -0.92 -11.20
C ARG A 210 4.19 -0.86 -12.00
N LEU A 211 3.04 -0.92 -11.33
CA LEU A 211 1.73 -0.92 -11.98
C LEU A 211 1.45 0.37 -12.75
N ILE A 212 1.92 1.52 -12.25
CA ILE A 212 1.84 2.80 -12.95
C ILE A 212 2.69 2.77 -14.22
N LYS A 213 3.97 2.37 -14.15
CA LYS A 213 4.85 2.32 -15.34
C LYS A 213 4.39 1.30 -16.38
N GLU A 214 3.84 0.16 -15.95
CA GLU A 214 3.29 -0.85 -16.86
C GLU A 214 2.05 -0.32 -17.62
N THR A 215 1.24 0.56 -17.01
CA THR A 215 -0.01 1.03 -17.61
C THR A 215 0.13 2.39 -18.31
N SER A 216 1.03 3.25 -17.83
CA SER A 216 1.28 4.60 -18.34
C SER A 216 2.78 4.86 -18.41
N PRO A 217 3.52 4.24 -19.35
CA PRO A 217 4.98 4.34 -19.41
C PRO A 217 5.48 5.78 -19.67
N THR A 218 4.63 6.64 -20.24
CA THR A 218 4.94 8.03 -20.57
C THR A 218 4.85 8.99 -19.38
N VAL A 219 4.19 8.59 -18.28
CA VAL A 219 4.18 9.44 -17.08
C VAL A 219 5.58 9.45 -16.49
N HIS A 220 6.05 10.63 -16.10
CA HIS A 220 7.26 10.71 -15.33
C HIS A 220 6.94 10.24 -13.90
N LEU A 221 7.63 9.21 -13.42
CA LEU A 221 7.49 8.70 -12.07
C LEU A 221 8.78 8.97 -11.30
N THR A 222 8.65 9.64 -10.15
CA THR A 222 9.75 9.84 -9.21
C THR A 222 9.41 9.20 -7.87
N ILE A 223 10.41 8.59 -7.22
CA ILE A 223 10.27 8.02 -5.89
C ILE A 223 11.08 8.86 -4.90
N GLY A 224 10.44 9.26 -3.81
CA GLY A 224 11.09 9.94 -2.70
C GLY A 224 10.88 9.25 -1.36
N GLY A 225 11.29 9.95 -0.30
CA GLY A 225 11.06 9.56 1.08
C GLY A 225 12.32 9.06 1.79
N SER A 226 12.24 9.02 3.13
CA SER A 226 13.40 8.84 4.01
C SER A 226 14.12 7.51 3.84
N ILE A 227 13.45 6.47 3.34
CA ILE A 227 14.07 5.16 3.19
C ILE A 227 15.18 5.19 2.13
N PHE A 228 14.94 5.88 1.01
CA PHE A 228 15.86 5.95 -0.12
C PHE A 228 17.02 6.89 0.13
N THR A 229 16.81 7.90 0.97
CA THR A 229 17.88 8.76 1.48
C THR A 229 18.92 7.98 2.29
N ARG A 230 18.49 6.96 3.04
CA ARG A 230 19.39 6.09 3.80
C ARG A 230 20.08 5.02 2.96
N LEU A 231 19.60 4.79 1.73
CA LEU A 231 20.02 3.70 0.84
C LEU A 231 20.63 4.22 -0.47
N VAL A 232 21.08 5.47 -0.52
CA VAL A 232 21.62 6.12 -1.73
C VAL A 232 22.71 5.28 -2.40
N ASP A 233 23.65 4.74 -1.63
CA ASP A 233 24.74 3.92 -2.17
C ASP A 233 24.24 2.59 -2.77
N ASN A 234 23.18 2.03 -2.20
CA ASN A 234 22.56 0.81 -2.68
C ASN A 234 21.74 1.07 -3.96
N LEU A 235 21.01 2.19 -4.01
CA LEU A 235 20.24 2.61 -5.19
C LEU A 235 21.14 2.73 -6.43
N ARG A 236 22.29 3.41 -6.29
CA ARG A 236 23.27 3.59 -7.38
C ARG A 236 23.79 2.28 -7.95
N ARG A 237 23.74 1.18 -7.18
CA ARG A 237 24.23 -0.15 -7.58
C ARG A 237 23.12 -1.08 -8.08
N CYS A 238 21.86 -0.66 -7.97
CA CYS A 238 20.70 -1.50 -8.30
C CYS A 238 19.94 -0.91 -9.49
N ALA A 239 20.49 -1.08 -10.70
CA ALA A 239 19.89 -0.58 -11.94
C ALA A 239 18.44 -1.03 -12.13
N SER A 240 18.09 -2.25 -11.70
CA SER A 240 16.74 -2.81 -11.82
C SER A 240 15.67 -2.04 -11.03
N LEU A 241 16.03 -1.21 -10.06
CA LEU A 241 15.05 -0.34 -9.38
C LEU A 241 14.60 0.83 -10.27
N PHE A 242 15.43 1.25 -11.22
CA PHE A 242 15.09 2.29 -12.21
C PHE A 242 14.19 1.73 -13.33
N ASP A 243 13.90 0.43 -13.35
CA ASP A 243 12.81 -0.10 -14.19
C ASP A 243 11.43 0.27 -13.62
N LEU A 244 11.37 0.71 -12.36
CA LEU A 244 10.13 1.02 -11.64
C LEU A 244 9.87 2.53 -11.55
N THR A 245 10.84 3.37 -11.86
CA THR A 245 10.80 4.82 -11.69
C THR A 245 11.79 5.49 -12.63
N ASP A 246 11.50 6.71 -13.07
CA ASP A 246 12.40 7.48 -13.93
C ASP A 246 13.56 8.09 -13.11
N ASP A 247 13.30 8.48 -11.86
CA ASP A 247 14.34 8.90 -10.92
C ASP A 247 13.96 8.69 -9.44
N PHE A 248 14.92 9.05 -8.57
CA PHE A 248 14.74 9.13 -7.13
C PHE A 248 15.12 10.51 -6.61
N ILE A 249 14.25 11.13 -5.83
CA ILE A 249 14.56 12.32 -5.03
C ILE A 249 14.97 11.88 -3.63
N VAL A 250 16.22 12.16 -3.27
CA VAL A 250 16.79 11.83 -1.96
C VAL A 250 17.08 13.10 -1.16
N PHE A 251 17.09 12.99 0.17
CA PHE A 251 17.14 14.11 1.11
C PHE A 251 15.86 14.96 1.09
N GLU A 252 16.00 16.29 1.13
CA GLU A 252 14.89 17.24 1.08
C GLU A 252 14.27 17.26 -0.32
N GLY A 253 12.94 17.27 -0.37
CA GLY A 253 12.20 17.09 -1.62
C GLY A 253 11.78 18.41 -2.27
N GLU A 254 11.71 19.50 -1.52
CA GLU A 254 11.09 20.76 -1.91
C GLU A 254 11.75 21.37 -3.16
N THR A 255 13.04 21.66 -3.08
CA THR A 255 13.79 22.29 -4.18
C THR A 255 14.05 21.32 -5.31
N ALA A 256 14.34 20.05 -4.99
CA ALA A 256 14.60 19.01 -5.99
C ALA A 256 13.37 18.72 -6.85
N LEU A 257 12.18 18.60 -6.24
CA LEU A 257 10.93 18.35 -6.95
C LEU A 257 10.53 19.55 -7.83
N LEU A 258 10.71 20.78 -7.33
CA LEU A 258 10.48 21.97 -8.13
C LEU A 258 11.40 22.03 -9.35
N GLU A 259 12.69 21.73 -9.16
CA GLU A 259 13.66 21.72 -10.26
C GLU A 259 13.32 20.63 -11.29
N LEU A 260 12.96 19.43 -10.83
CA LEU A 260 12.48 18.35 -11.71
C LEU A 260 11.28 18.81 -12.55
N ILE A 261 10.29 19.45 -11.93
CA ILE A 261 9.11 19.98 -12.63
C ILE A 261 9.52 21.03 -13.68
N ASN A 262 10.45 21.94 -13.34
CA ASN A 262 10.93 22.95 -14.29
C ASN A 262 11.64 22.31 -15.49
N GLN A 263 12.51 21.32 -15.26
CA GLN A 263 13.21 20.60 -16.32
C GLN A 263 12.23 19.86 -17.24
N LEU A 264 11.19 19.23 -16.68
CA LEU A 264 10.14 18.57 -17.47
C LEU A 264 9.26 19.55 -18.26
N ASP A 265 9.08 20.78 -17.76
CA ASP A 265 8.42 21.89 -18.48
C ASP A 265 9.37 22.56 -19.51
N GLY A 266 10.66 22.19 -19.56
CA GLY A 266 11.68 22.75 -20.45
C GLY A 266 12.18 24.15 -20.04
N LYS A 267 12.18 24.45 -18.73
CA LYS A 267 12.64 25.73 -18.15
C LYS A 267 14.04 25.65 -17.58
#